data_AF-G2QDE1-F1
#
_entry.id   AF-G2QDE1-F1
#
_cell.length_a   1.000
_cell.length_b   1.000
_cell.length_c   1.000
_cell.angle_alpha   90.00
_cell.angle_beta   90.00
_cell.angle_gamma   90.00
#
_symmetry.space_group_name_H-M   'P 1'
#
loop_
_entity.id
_entity.type
_entity.pdbx_description
1 polymer ?
#
loop_
_entity_poly.entity_id
_entity_poly.type
_entity_poly.pdbx_seq_one_letter_code
_entity_poly.pdbx_strand_id
1 'polypeptide(L)'
;RAMPDISAVGSAFQIVLGGDNTQVLGTSASTPVMAAMVALINDARMRAGKPSLGWLNPLLYSAKVRNVLRDVTVGESMGCRFPDGVSSVGWSAVRGYDLVTGLGVVDDFNDFLEVLL
;
A
#
# COMPACT_ATOMS: atom_id res chain seq x y z
N ARG A 1 -0.01 -15.46 8.77
CA ARG A 1 -0.27 -14.03 8.44
C ARG A 1 -0.15 -13.88 6.94
N ALA A 2 -1.21 -13.46 6.25
CA ALA A 2 -1.14 -13.12 4.84
C ALA A 2 -0.55 -11.71 4.65
N MET A 3 0.03 -11.42 3.49
CA MET A 3 0.54 -10.11 3.12
C MET A 3 0.29 -9.88 1.61
N PRO A 4 0.25 -8.61 1.15
CA PRO A 4 0.32 -7.37 1.92
C PRO A 4 -0.98 -7.03 2.67
N ASP A 5 -0.96 -5.99 3.50
CA ASP A 5 -2.17 -5.43 4.14
C ASP A 5 -2.83 -4.36 3.23
N ILE A 6 -2.01 -3.50 2.62
CA ILE A 6 -2.39 -2.42 1.69
C ILE A 6 -1.26 -2.22 0.67
N SER A 7 -1.58 -1.63 -0.48
CA SER A 7 -0.63 -1.34 -1.55
C SER A 7 -0.67 0.13 -1.99
N ALA A 8 0.36 0.55 -2.71
CA ALA A 8 0.44 1.84 -3.39
C ALA A 8 1.20 1.65 -4.72
N VAL A 9 1.24 2.69 -5.56
CA VAL A 9 2.03 2.67 -6.80
C VAL A 9 3.47 2.28 -6.47
N GLY A 10 4.06 1.39 -7.28
CA GLY A 10 5.41 0.85 -7.09
C GLY A 10 6.27 0.92 -8.34
N SER A 11 5.91 1.71 -9.34
CA SER A 11 6.63 1.82 -10.61
C SER A 11 6.71 3.27 -11.07
N ALA A 12 7.66 3.53 -11.99
CA ALA A 12 7.86 4.83 -12.61
C ALA A 12 8.17 6.00 -11.66
N PHE A 13 8.75 5.71 -10.48
CA PHE A 13 9.22 6.75 -9.57
C PHE A 13 10.51 7.36 -10.10
N GLN A 14 10.53 8.67 -10.27
CA GLN A 14 11.75 9.42 -10.58
C GLN A 14 12.45 9.81 -9.28
N ILE A 15 13.73 9.52 -9.18
CA ILE A 15 14.59 9.89 -8.06
C ILE A 15 15.89 10.50 -8.57
N VAL A 16 16.61 11.20 -7.69
CA VAL A 16 17.99 11.62 -7.93
C VAL A 16 18.92 10.69 -7.15
N LEU A 17 19.78 9.95 -7.85
CA LEU A 17 20.75 9.04 -7.25
C LEU A 17 22.15 9.42 -7.71
N GLY A 18 23.02 9.82 -6.76
CA GLY A 18 24.38 10.24 -7.09
C GLY A 18 24.48 11.51 -7.95
N GLY A 19 23.40 12.31 -8.03
CA GLY A 19 23.30 13.50 -8.87
C GLY A 19 22.56 13.29 -10.20
N ASP A 20 22.27 12.04 -10.56
CA ASP A 20 21.58 11.70 -11.81
C ASP A 20 20.11 11.39 -11.60
N ASN A 21 19.27 11.83 -12.54
CA ASN A 21 17.86 11.42 -12.60
C ASN A 21 17.76 9.96 -13.02
N THR A 22 17.11 9.14 -12.19
CA THR A 22 16.88 7.73 -12.48
C THR A 22 15.44 7.32 -12.15
N GLN A 23 14.95 6.34 -12.89
CA GLN A 23 13.64 5.76 -12.66
C GLN A 23 13.77 4.46 -11.90
N VAL A 24 13.00 4.31 -10.82
CA VAL A 24 12.96 3.10 -9.99
C VAL A 24 11.56 2.48 -9.96
N LEU A 25 11.54 1.20 -9.61
CA LEU A 25 10.35 0.42 -9.31
C LEU A 25 10.60 -0.45 -8.08
N GLY A 26 9.54 -1.01 -7.53
CA GLY A 26 9.55 -1.88 -6.36
C GLY A 26 8.68 -1.34 -5.23
N THR A 27 8.27 -2.25 -4.35
CA THR A 27 7.51 -1.91 -3.13
C THR A 27 8.28 -0.98 -2.20
N SER A 28 9.61 -0.91 -2.32
CA SER A 28 10.45 0.10 -1.67
C SER A 28 10.06 1.54 -2.02
N ALA A 29 9.47 1.79 -3.19
CA ALA A 29 8.91 3.09 -3.54
C ALA A 29 7.49 3.29 -2.98
N SER A 30 6.69 2.22 -2.91
CA SER A 30 5.33 2.24 -2.34
C SER A 30 5.32 2.48 -0.83
N THR A 31 6.27 1.89 -0.10
CA THR A 31 6.37 2.00 1.36
C THR A 31 6.45 3.46 1.87
N PRO A 32 7.38 4.32 1.37
CA PRO A 32 7.45 5.71 1.80
C PRO A 32 6.23 6.55 1.39
N VAL A 33 5.56 6.22 0.27
CA VAL A 33 4.30 6.89 -0.10
C VAL A 33 3.23 6.64 0.95
N MET A 34 3.02 5.38 1.35
CA MET A 34 2.07 5.04 2.40
C MET A 34 2.46 5.65 3.75
N ALA A 35 3.76 5.63 4.10
CA ALA A 35 4.26 6.25 5.33
C ALA A 35 3.99 7.77 5.36
N ALA A 36 4.19 8.47 4.24
CA ALA A 36 3.90 9.90 4.12
C ALA A 36 2.40 10.20 4.30
N MET A 37 1.52 9.41 3.69
CA MET A 37 0.07 9.53 3.89
C MET A 37 -0.31 9.38 5.38
N VAL A 38 0.21 8.34 6.05
CA VAL A 38 -0.04 8.13 7.49
C VAL A 38 0.53 9.26 8.34
N ALA A 39 1.70 9.81 7.98
CA ALA A 39 2.29 10.95 8.68
C ALA A 39 1.41 12.20 8.58
N LEU A 40 0.88 12.51 7.39
CA LEU A 40 -0.05 13.62 7.17
C LEU A 40 -1.35 13.45 7.97
N ILE A 41 -1.88 12.23 8.04
CA ILE A 41 -3.08 11.94 8.84
C ILE A 41 -2.78 12.11 10.34
N ASN A 42 -1.63 11.63 10.81
CA ASN A 42 -1.24 11.83 12.20
C ASN A 42 -1.05 13.31 12.54
N ASP A 43 -0.49 14.11 11.64
CA ASP A 43 -0.41 15.57 11.79
C ASP A 43 -1.80 16.20 11.93
N ALA A 44 -2.74 15.87 11.05
CA ALA A 44 -4.13 16.34 11.14
C ALA A 44 -4.80 15.92 12.47
N ARG A 45 -4.60 14.68 12.91
CA ARG A 45 -5.11 14.17 14.18
C ARG A 45 -4.54 14.94 15.37
N MET A 46 -3.24 15.19 15.38
CA MET A 46 -2.57 15.96 16.46
C MET A 46 -3.11 17.39 16.55
N ARG A 47 -3.31 18.07 15.40
CA ARG A 47 -3.93 19.41 15.35
C ARG A 47 -5.38 19.41 15.85
N ALA A 48 -6.08 18.28 15.70
CA ALA A 48 -7.43 18.06 16.24
C ALA A 48 -7.44 17.54 17.70
N GLY A 49 -6.30 17.50 18.39
CA GLY A 49 -6.19 17.02 19.78
C GLY A 49 -6.36 15.50 19.94
N LYS A 50 -6.18 14.73 18.86
CA LYS A 50 -6.32 13.27 18.84
C LYS A 50 -4.94 12.57 18.88
N PRO A 51 -4.85 11.35 19.43
CA PRO A 51 -3.61 10.58 19.42
C PRO A 51 -3.27 10.08 18.00
N SER A 52 -2.00 9.74 17.77
CA SER A 52 -1.58 9.09 16.53
C SER A 52 -2.24 7.72 16.33
N LEU A 53 -2.30 7.26 15.09
CA LEU A 53 -2.98 6.01 14.70
C LEU A 53 -2.35 4.74 15.28
N GLY A 54 -1.03 4.74 15.55
CA GLY A 54 -0.32 3.60 16.12
C GLY A 54 -0.38 2.35 15.23
N TRP A 55 -0.75 1.20 15.81
CA TRP A 55 -0.95 -0.04 15.06
C TRP A 55 -2.14 0.13 14.11
N LEU A 56 -1.83 0.28 12.82
CA LEU A 56 -2.82 0.65 11.80
C LEU A 56 -3.73 -0.51 11.33
N ASN A 57 -3.27 -1.77 11.33
CA ASN A 57 -4.05 -2.88 10.73
C ASN A 57 -5.50 -3.00 11.22
N PRO A 58 -5.86 -2.99 12.53
CA PRO A 58 -7.26 -3.06 12.95
C PRO A 58 -8.14 -1.98 12.30
N LEU A 59 -7.60 -0.78 12.08
CA LEU A 59 -8.29 0.29 11.39
C LEU A 59 -8.42 -0.02 9.89
N LEU A 60 -7.35 -0.49 9.23
CA LEU A 60 -7.40 -0.84 7.79
C LEU A 60 -8.47 -1.89 7.49
N TYR A 61 -8.60 -2.92 8.32
CA TYR A 61 -9.59 -3.99 8.12
C TYR A 61 -11.01 -3.61 8.58
N SER A 62 -11.21 -2.42 9.15
CA SER A 62 -12.54 -1.93 9.51
C SER A 62 -13.37 -1.59 8.26
N ALA A 63 -14.70 -1.74 8.36
CA ALA A 63 -15.59 -1.41 7.25
C ALA A 63 -15.44 0.06 6.79
N LYS A 64 -15.23 0.98 7.74
CA LYS A 64 -15.07 2.41 7.47
C LYS A 64 -13.90 2.68 6.53
N VAL A 65 -12.74 2.07 6.82
CA VAL A 65 -11.53 2.28 6.00
C VAL A 65 -11.60 1.50 4.70
N ARG A 66 -12.08 0.24 4.73
CA ARG A 66 -12.20 -0.57 3.50
C ARG A 66 -13.11 0.06 2.44
N ASN A 67 -14.12 0.83 2.84
CA ASN A 67 -15.04 1.48 1.91
C ASN A 67 -14.41 2.62 1.09
N VAL A 68 -13.26 3.16 1.53
CA VAL A 68 -12.55 4.24 0.81
C VAL A 68 -11.27 3.76 0.14
N LEU A 69 -11.00 2.45 0.19
CA LEU A 69 -9.91 1.84 -0.58
C LEU A 69 -10.44 1.39 -1.93
N ARG A 70 -9.63 1.59 -2.98
CA ARG A 70 -9.92 1.03 -4.29
C ARG A 70 -9.39 -0.39 -4.37
N ASP A 71 -10.31 -1.32 -4.54
CA ASP A 71 -10.06 -2.74 -4.76
C ASP A 71 -9.36 -2.97 -6.11
N VAL A 72 -8.25 -3.70 -6.11
CA VAL A 72 -7.49 -4.04 -7.32
C VAL A 72 -7.85 -5.47 -7.69
N THR A 73 -8.60 -5.64 -8.77
CA THR A 73 -9.21 -6.94 -9.12
C THR A 73 -8.61 -7.59 -10.37
N VAL A 74 -7.57 -6.97 -10.94
CA VAL A 74 -6.94 -7.41 -12.19
C VAL A 74 -5.43 -7.35 -12.03
N GLY A 75 -4.76 -8.42 -12.47
CA GLY A 75 -3.30 -8.57 -12.42
C GLY A 75 -2.89 -9.83 -11.67
N GLU A 76 -1.60 -10.12 -11.71
CA GLU A 76 -1.01 -11.25 -10.99
C GLU A 76 0.38 -10.89 -10.46
N SER A 77 0.76 -11.45 -9.31
CA SER A 77 2.14 -11.42 -8.84
C SER A 77 2.97 -12.44 -9.62
N MET A 78 4.26 -12.20 -9.80
CA MET A 78 5.16 -13.25 -10.30
C MET A 78 5.59 -14.17 -9.17
N GLY A 79 5.60 -15.48 -9.43
CA GLY A 79 6.19 -16.46 -8.52
C GLY A 79 7.72 -16.47 -8.57
N CYS A 80 8.34 -17.13 -7.60
CA CYS A 80 9.79 -17.28 -7.53
C CYS A 80 10.27 -18.32 -8.54
N ARG A 81 11.40 -18.05 -9.19
CA ARG A 81 12.15 -19.05 -9.97
C ARG A 81 13.39 -19.44 -9.19
N PHE A 82 13.50 -20.73 -8.87
CA PHE A 82 14.59 -21.26 -8.07
C PHE A 82 15.72 -21.82 -8.95
N PRO A 83 16.97 -21.85 -8.46
CA PRO A 83 18.12 -22.32 -9.23
C PRO A 83 18.05 -23.80 -9.67
N ASP A 84 17.28 -24.61 -8.94
CA ASP A 84 17.04 -26.04 -9.23
C ASP A 84 15.98 -26.27 -10.33
N GLY A 85 15.47 -25.19 -10.94
CA GLY A 85 14.47 -25.25 -12.00
C GLY A 85 13.02 -25.31 -11.48
N VAL A 86 12.81 -25.37 -10.16
CA VAL A 86 11.48 -25.25 -9.57
C VAL A 86 10.99 -23.81 -9.74
N SER A 87 9.72 -23.64 -10.07
CA SER A 87 9.07 -22.33 -10.06
C SER A 87 7.79 -22.39 -9.25
N SER A 88 7.54 -21.34 -8.46
CA SER A 88 6.24 -21.17 -7.81
C SER A 88 5.30 -20.44 -8.75
N VAL A 89 4.00 -20.68 -8.61
CA VAL A 89 2.98 -19.86 -9.26
C VAL A 89 2.82 -18.54 -8.52
N GLY A 90 2.35 -17.54 -9.26
CA GLY A 90 1.89 -16.27 -8.72
C GLY A 90 0.51 -16.38 -8.07
N TRP A 91 0.09 -15.29 -7.44
CA TRP A 91 -1.28 -15.08 -7.00
C TRP A 91 -1.97 -14.10 -7.93
N SER A 92 -3.26 -14.32 -8.18
CA SER A 92 -4.09 -13.39 -8.95
C SER A 92 -4.71 -12.35 -8.02
N ALA A 93 -4.78 -11.11 -8.50
CA ALA A 93 -5.60 -10.07 -7.89
C ALA A 93 -7.07 -10.44 -8.08
N VAL A 94 -7.88 -10.34 -7.02
CA VAL A 94 -9.28 -10.76 -7.03
C VAL A 94 -10.11 -9.80 -6.20
N ARG A 95 -11.44 -9.85 -6.35
CA ARG A 95 -12.34 -9.01 -5.57
C ARG A 95 -12.13 -9.20 -4.06
N GLY A 96 -11.92 -8.10 -3.35
CA GLY A 96 -11.72 -8.07 -1.91
C GLY A 96 -10.25 -8.19 -1.52
N TYR A 97 -9.98 -8.86 -0.39
CA TYR A 97 -8.59 -9.07 0.02
C TYR A 97 -7.91 -10.11 -0.88
N ASP A 98 -6.74 -9.79 -1.39
CA ASP A 98 -5.91 -10.74 -2.14
C ASP A 98 -4.42 -10.73 -1.72
N LEU A 99 -3.67 -11.72 -2.18
CA LEU A 99 -2.24 -11.91 -1.85
C LEU A 99 -1.29 -11.09 -2.73
N VAL A 100 -1.83 -10.16 -3.54
CA VAL A 100 -1.06 -9.30 -4.44
C VAL A 100 -1.07 -7.86 -3.94
N THR A 101 -2.26 -7.34 -3.64
CA THR A 101 -2.50 -5.94 -3.26
C THR A 101 -3.12 -5.75 -1.88
N GLY A 102 -3.52 -6.84 -1.22
CA GLY A 102 -4.10 -6.79 0.13
C GLY A 102 -5.52 -6.23 0.08
N LEU A 103 -5.81 -5.21 0.88
CA LEU A 103 -7.11 -4.51 0.86
C LEU A 103 -7.28 -3.54 -0.33
N GLY A 104 -6.26 -3.41 -1.19
CA GLY A 104 -6.25 -2.50 -2.33
C GLY A 104 -5.34 -1.28 -2.11
N VAL A 105 -5.72 -0.16 -2.72
CA VAL A 105 -4.92 1.09 -2.72
C VAL A 105 -5.73 2.27 -2.19
N VAL A 106 -5.04 3.28 -1.64
CA VAL A 106 -5.63 4.60 -1.40
C VAL A 106 -5.79 5.30 -2.75
N ASP A 107 -7.03 5.56 -3.17
CA ASP A 107 -7.33 6.22 -4.44
C ASP A 107 -7.48 7.74 -4.27
N ASP A 108 -8.28 8.15 -3.29
CA ASP A 108 -8.38 9.53 -2.82
C ASP A 108 -7.82 9.66 -1.39
N PHE A 109 -6.82 10.52 -1.23
CA PHE A 109 -6.22 10.76 0.07
C PHE A 109 -7.17 11.48 1.04
N ASN A 110 -8.07 12.33 0.56
CA ASN A 110 -9.00 13.08 1.41
C ASN A 110 -10.02 12.16 2.06
N ASP A 111 -10.57 11.21 1.31
CA ASP A 111 -11.49 10.20 1.84
C ASP A 111 -10.78 9.34 2.90
N PHE A 112 -9.54 8.92 2.62
CA PHE A 112 -8.72 8.15 3.55
C PHE A 112 -8.38 8.93 4.83
N LEU A 113 -8.10 10.23 4.70
CA LEU A 113 -7.90 11.15 5.82
C LEU A 113 -9.17 11.30 6.65
N GLU A 114 -10.31 11.57 6.02
CA GLU A 114 -11.59 11.78 6.72
C GLU A 114 -11.98 10.56 7.55
N VAL A 115 -11.82 9.36 7.00
CA VAL A 115 -12.19 8.16 7.75
C VAL A 115 -11.23 7.85 8.91
N LEU A 116 -10.00 8.36 8.87
CA LEU A 116 -8.98 8.17 9.90
C LEU A 116 -8.78 9.36 10.84
N LEU A 117 -9.52 10.46 10.68
CA LEU A 117 -9.45 11.62 11.57
C LEU A 117 -10.22 11.38 12.87
#